data_AF-A0A317F8E2-F1
#
_entry.id   AF-A0A317F8E2-F1
#
_cell.length_a   1.000
_cell.length_b   1.000
_cell.length_c   1.000
_cell.angle_alpha   90.00
_cell.angle_beta   90.00
_cell.angle_gamma   90.00
#
_symmetry.space_group_name_H-M   'P 1'
#
loop_
_entity.id
_entity.type
_entity.pdbx_description
1 polymer ?
#
loop_
_entity_poly.entity_id
_entity_poly.type
_entity_poly.pdbx_seq_one_letter_code
_entity_poly.pdbx_strand_id
1 'polypeptide(L)'
;MNSSEPHDFSAFITIGERLEGALSQVNVIVKLAKPNFIAFYLPPEMDINTPEAFYDFAETMLIMSGITAHTELEFHYFRNDQFLGGIKFPANMIVD
;
A
#
# COMPACT_ATOMS: atom_id res chain seq x y z
N MET A 1 33.54 4.19 -0.69
CA MET A 1 32.73 3.90 0.53
C MET A 1 31.28 4.08 0.12
N ASN A 2 30.54 2.99 -0.07
CA ASN A 2 29.08 3.07 -0.24
C ASN A 2 28.50 3.28 1.16
N SER A 3 28.14 4.51 1.51
CA SER A 3 27.29 4.74 2.67
C SER A 3 25.91 4.17 2.33
N SER A 4 25.67 2.93 2.76
CA SER A 4 24.30 2.43 2.91
C SER A 4 23.73 3.18 4.10
N GLU A 5 23.29 4.42 3.89
CA GLU A 5 22.49 5.11 4.91
C GLU A 5 21.34 4.17 5.29
N PRO A 6 21.09 3.94 6.59
CA PRO A 6 19.98 3.11 7.00
C PRO A 6 18.70 3.75 6.47
N HIS A 7 18.09 3.12 5.46
CA HIS A 7 16.76 3.49 5.01
C HIS A 7 15.82 3.34 6.20
N ASP A 8 15.25 4.46 6.64
CA ASP A 8 14.31 4.47 7.75
C ASP A 8 12.97 3.89 7.27
N PHE A 9 12.70 2.65 7.67
CA PHE A 9 11.46 1.95 7.36
C PHE A 9 10.33 2.24 8.36
N SER A 10 10.55 3.12 9.35
CA SER A 10 9.54 3.41 10.39
C SER A 10 8.26 4.00 9.80
N ALA A 11 8.39 4.91 8.82
CA ALA A 11 7.26 5.49 8.10
C ALA A 11 6.48 4.42 7.33
N PHE A 12 7.19 3.50 6.66
CA PHE A 12 6.59 2.39 5.92
C PHE A 12 5.82 1.42 6.84
N ILE A 13 6.37 1.11 8.02
CA ILE A 13 5.68 0.27 9.02
C ILE A 13 4.43 0.98 9.53
N THR A 14 4.52 2.27 9.86
CA THR A 14 3.39 3.07 10.36
C THR A 14 2.24 3.12 9.35
N ILE A 15 2.55 3.32 8.06
CA ILE A 15 1.55 3.27 6.99
C ILE A 15 0.90 1.89 6.91
N GLY A 16 1.71 0.82 7.00
CA GLY A 16 1.22 -0.55 7.08
C GLY A 16 0.17 -0.75 8.16
N GLU A 17 0.47 -0.32 9.37
CA GLU A 17 -0.42 -0.44 10.54
C GLU A 17 -1.70 0.40 10.37
N ARG A 18 -1.59 1.64 9.86
CA ARG A 18 -2.75 2.50 9.57
C ARG A 18 -3.68 1.85 8.54
N LEU A 19 -3.11 1.34 7.44
CA LEU A 19 -3.85 0.63 6.40
C LEU A 19 -4.48 -0.66 6.95
N GLU A 20 -3.72 -1.49 7.68
CA GLU A 20 -4.26 -2.72 8.27
C GLU A 20 -5.45 -2.44 9.19
N GLY A 21 -5.34 -1.42 10.05
CA GLY A 21 -6.43 -0.99 10.94
C GLY A 21 -7.68 -0.57 10.16
N ALA A 22 -7.53 0.31 9.17
CA ALA A 22 -8.66 0.79 8.36
C ALA A 22 -9.31 -0.31 7.52
N LEU A 23 -8.50 -1.20 6.94
CA LEU A 23 -8.91 -2.18 5.96
C LEU A 23 -9.42 -3.51 6.54
N SER A 24 -9.11 -3.77 7.82
CA SER A 24 -9.66 -4.90 8.57
C SER A 24 -11.19 -4.94 8.57
N GLN A 25 -11.85 -3.78 8.51
CA GLN A 25 -13.32 -3.67 8.54
C GLN A 25 -13.99 -4.15 7.26
N VAL A 26 -13.25 -4.21 6.16
CA VAL A 26 -13.75 -4.60 4.83
C VAL A 26 -13.10 -5.89 4.33
N ASN A 27 -12.54 -6.70 5.23
CA ASN A 27 -11.91 -7.99 4.95
C ASN A 27 -10.74 -7.93 3.94
N VAL A 28 -10.06 -6.78 3.85
CA VAL A 28 -8.85 -6.64 3.02
C VAL A 28 -7.63 -6.92 3.89
N ILE A 29 -6.79 -7.86 3.44
CA ILE A 29 -5.54 -8.18 4.15
C ILE A 29 -4.42 -7.31 3.59
N VAL A 30 -3.69 -6.65 4.49
CA VAL A 30 -2.52 -5.83 4.19
C VAL A 30 -1.26 -6.63 4.53
N LYS A 31 -0.30 -6.68 3.61
CA LYS A 31 1.02 -7.28 3.89
C LYS A 31 2.16 -6.35 3.50
N LEU A 32 3.09 -6.16 4.42
CA LEU A 32 4.34 -5.46 4.17
C LEU A 32 5.35 -6.40 3.49
N ALA A 33 5.85 -5.99 2.34
CA ALA A 33 6.89 -6.66 1.57
C ALA A 33 8.09 -5.74 1.35
N LYS A 34 9.30 -6.31 1.35
CA LYS A 34 10.54 -5.55 1.18
C LYS A 34 10.86 -5.32 -0.31
N PRO A 35 11.51 -4.19 -0.68
CA PRO A 35 12.01 -3.17 0.23
C PRO A 35 10.96 -2.17 0.74
N ASN A 36 9.89 -1.82 0.03
CA ASN A 36 8.88 -0.84 0.49
C ASN A 36 7.53 -1.04 -0.23
N PHE A 37 7.03 -2.26 -0.24
CA PHE A 37 5.82 -2.60 -0.99
C PHE A 37 4.71 -3.05 -0.05
N ILE A 38 3.55 -2.40 -0.11
CA ILE A 38 2.37 -2.84 0.63
C ILE A 38 1.44 -3.55 -0.34
N ALA A 39 1.24 -4.84 -0.10
CA ALA A 39 0.34 -5.68 -0.88
C ALA A 39 -1.06 -5.72 -0.28
N PHE A 40 -2.08 -5.69 -1.14
CA PHE A 40 -3.48 -5.86 -0.76
C PHE A 40 -4.03 -7.19 -1.29
N TYR A 41 -4.68 -7.93 -0.41
CA TYR A 41 -5.44 -9.12 -0.76
C TYR A 41 -6.91 -8.77 -0.56
N LEU A 42 -7.60 -8.59 -1.69
CA LEU A 42 -9.00 -8.24 -1.69
C LEU A 42 -9.85 -9.52 -1.60
N PRO A 43 -10.98 -9.47 -0.86
CA PRO A 43 -11.89 -10.58 -0.79
C PRO A 43 -12.63 -10.75 -2.15
N PRO A 44 -13.04 -11.97 -2.54
CA PRO A 44 -13.60 -12.24 -3.86
C PRO A 44 -14.85 -11.43 -4.23
N GLU A 45 -15.54 -10.88 -3.24
CA GLU A 45 -16.77 -10.10 -3.41
C GLU A 45 -16.50 -8.65 -3.85
N MET A 46 -15.26 -8.16 -3.77
CA MET A 46 -14.89 -6.84 -4.28
C MET A 46 -14.66 -6.90 -5.80
N ASP A 47 -15.50 -6.19 -6.55
CA ASP A 47 -15.42 -6.09 -8.02
C ASP A 47 -14.35 -5.08 -8.47
N ILE A 48 -13.09 -5.34 -8.11
CA ILE A 48 -11.92 -4.53 -8.50
C ILE A 48 -11.15 -5.32 -9.54
N ASN A 49 -11.56 -5.15 -10.80
CA ASN A 49 -11.16 -6.02 -11.90
C ASN A 49 -10.32 -5.35 -12.99
N THR A 50 -10.04 -4.05 -12.84
CA THR A 50 -9.20 -3.27 -13.75
C THR A 50 -8.13 -2.48 -12.98
N PRO A 51 -7.02 -2.09 -13.63
CA PRO A 51 -6.01 -1.23 -13.02
C PRO A 51 -6.58 0.10 -12.50
N GLU A 52 -7.54 0.70 -13.22
CA GLU A 52 -8.18 1.96 -12.84
C GLU A 52 -9.00 1.79 -11.56
N ALA A 53 -9.83 0.74 -11.49
CA ALA A 53 -10.58 0.43 -10.27
C ALA A 53 -9.67 0.16 -9.07
N PHE A 54 -8.50 -0.47 -9.31
CA PHE A 54 -7.50 -0.68 -8.26
C PHE A 54 -6.85 0.63 -7.82
N TYR A 55 -6.53 1.52 -8.76
CA TYR A 55 -5.98 2.84 -8.45
C TYR A 55 -6.95 3.65 -7.58
N ASP A 56 -8.22 3.75 -7.99
CA ASP A 56 -9.26 4.48 -7.25
C ASP A 56 -9.45 3.88 -5.84
N PHE A 57 -9.44 2.55 -5.73
CA PHE A 57 -9.48 1.85 -4.44
C PHE A 57 -8.27 2.23 -3.58
N ALA A 58 -7.05 2.08 -4.10
CA ALA A 58 -5.82 2.30 -3.36
C ALA A 58 -5.72 3.75 -2.86
N GLU A 59 -6.08 4.73 -3.70
CA GLU A 59 -6.14 6.14 -3.34
C GLU A 59 -7.17 6.40 -2.23
N THR A 60 -8.39 5.87 -2.37
CA THR A 60 -9.43 6.00 -1.35
C THR A 60 -8.98 5.44 0.00
N MET A 61 -8.30 4.29 -0.01
CA MET A 61 -7.84 3.64 1.22
C MET A 61 -6.71 4.43 1.91
N LEU A 62 -5.82 5.06 1.15
CA LEU A 62 -4.80 5.96 1.71
C LEU A 62 -5.46 7.15 2.41
N ILE A 63 -6.42 7.80 1.76
CA ILE A 63 -7.16 8.95 2.31
C ILE A 63 -7.92 8.53 3.58
N MET A 64 -8.65 7.41 3.54
CA MET A 64 -9.39 6.89 4.69
C MET A 64 -8.48 6.53 5.87
N SER A 65 -7.26 6.10 5.59
CA SER A 65 -6.25 5.77 6.61
C SER A 65 -5.51 7.01 7.14
N GLY A 66 -5.91 8.21 6.70
CA GLY A 66 -5.26 9.47 7.07
C GLY A 66 -3.82 9.55 6.57
N ILE A 67 -3.50 8.89 5.44
CA ILE A 67 -2.17 8.90 4.85
C ILE A 67 -2.18 9.92 3.72
N THR A 68 -1.43 11.00 3.91
CA THR A 68 -1.13 11.95 2.84
C THR A 68 0.31 11.73 2.39
N ALA A 69 0.49 11.22 1.17
CA ALA A 69 1.83 11.07 0.58
C ALA A 69 2.20 12.33 -0.20
N HIS A 70 3.31 12.98 0.16
CA HIS A 70 3.84 14.16 -0.56
C HIS A 70 4.79 13.78 -1.71
N THR A 71 4.61 12.58 -2.25
CA THR A 71 5.49 11.99 -3.26
C THR A 71 4.70 11.09 -4.20
N GLU A 72 5.27 10.81 -5.37
CA GLU A 72 4.65 9.91 -6.34
C GLU A 72 4.73 8.47 -5.85
N LEU A 73 3.58 7.80 -5.84
CA LEU A 73 3.44 6.40 -5.43
C LEU A 73 3.39 5.52 -6.67
N GLU A 74 4.11 4.40 -6.68
CA GLU A 74 4.00 3.43 -7.77
C GLU A 74 2.90 2.42 -7.43
N PHE A 75 1.84 2.41 -8.24
CA PHE A 75 0.74 1.45 -8.11
C PHE A 75 0.99 0.24 -9.01
N HIS A 76 0.95 -0.94 -8.43
CA HIS A 76 1.14 -2.20 -9.14
C HIS A 76 -0.15 -3.02 -9.10
N TYR A 77 -0.73 -3.26 -10.26
CA TYR A 77 -1.88 -4.14 -10.41
C TYR A 77 -1.42 -5.54 -10.85
N PHE A 78 -1.79 -6.56 -10.07
CA PHE A 78 -1.59 -7.96 -10.39
C PHE A 78 -2.88 -8.69 -10.08
N ARG A 79 -3.42 -9.46 -11.03
CA ARG A 79 -4.64 -10.25 -10.82
C ARG A 79 -4.33 -11.74 -10.98
N ASN A 80 -4.31 -12.44 -9.86
CA ASN A 80 -4.33 -13.91 -9.77
C ASN A 80 -5.43 -14.32 -8.76
N ASP A 81 -5.72 -15.62 -8.61
CA ASP A 81 -6.87 -16.19 -7.89
C ASP A 81 -7.09 -15.71 -6.43
N GLN A 82 -6.17 -14.94 -5.83
CA GLN A 82 -6.40 -14.11 -4.64
C GLN A 82 -5.19 -13.17 -4.38
N PHE A 83 -4.84 -12.34 -5.36
CA PHE A 83 -3.90 -11.23 -5.17
C PHE A 83 -4.28 -10.09 -6.11
N LEU A 84 -4.33 -8.85 -5.61
CA LEU A 84 -4.95 -7.73 -6.34
C LEU A 84 -4.14 -6.42 -6.35
N GLY A 85 -2.84 -6.49 -6.08
CA GLY A 85 -1.91 -5.38 -6.30
C GLY A 85 -1.27 -4.81 -5.05
N GLY A 86 -0.57 -3.70 -5.20
CA GLY A 86 0.05 -3.00 -4.07
C GLY A 86 0.67 -1.67 -4.42
N ILE A 87 1.07 -0.94 -3.39
CA ILE A 87 1.70 0.37 -3.49
C ILE A 87 3.17 0.24 -3.11
N LYS A 88 4.05 0.69 -3.99
CA LYS A 88 5.46 0.85 -3.66
C LYS A 88 5.72 2.28 -3.22
N PHE A 89 6.30 2.39 -2.04
CA PHE A 89 6.64 3.66 -1.41
C PHE A 89 8.13 3.96 -1.64
N PRO A 90 8.48 5.19 -2.05
CA PRO A 90 9.87 5.56 -2.23
C PRO A 90 10.57 5.66 -0.87
N ALA A 91 11.86 5.31 -0.83
CA ALA A 91 12.61 5.19 0.42
C ALA A 91 12.85 6.52 1.17
N ASN A 92 12.56 7.65 0.51
CA ASN A 92 12.67 9.01 1.05
C ASN A 92 11.30 9.65 1.33
N MET A 93 10.23 8.85 1.41
CA MET A 93 8.89 9.37 1.66
C MET A 93 8.76 9.97 3.06
N ILE A 94 8.08 11.12 3.13
CA ILE A 94 7.62 11.76 4.35
C ILE A 94 6.10 11.56 4.43
N VAL A 95 5.59 11.18 5.59
CA VAL A 95 4.18 10.87 5.86
C VAL A 95 3.71 11.73 7.02
N ASP A 96 2.52 12.33 6.88
CA ASP A 96 1.79 12.98 7.98
C ASP A 96 0.71 12.02 8.55
#